data_AF-A0A7J4R7N5-F1
#
_entry.id   AF-A0A7J4R7N5-F1
#
_cell.length_a   1.000
_cell.length_b   1.000
_cell.length_c   1.000
_cell.angle_alpha   90.00
_cell.angle_beta   90.00
_cell.angle_gamma   90.00
#
_symmetry.space_group_name_H-M   'P 1'
#
loop_
_entity.id
_entity.type
_entity.pdbx_description
1 polymer ?
#
loop_
_entity_poly.entity_id
_entity_poly.type
_entity_poly.pdbx_seq_one_letter_code
_entity_poly.pdbx_strand_id
1 'polypeptide(L)'
;MAIGDIVGEILFEIIALIIFHVLFEIAVQILMGVFGLSRSEAEGSAFGFLIVVLFSMIALTVYRRKKLGKAVVLDTDGDGIISAEEEAAAFGIEEGEWWEEE
;
A
#
# COMPACT_ATOMS: atom_id res chain seq x y z
N MET A 1 -11.50 25.19 -15.21
CA MET A 1 -11.75 24.93 -13.78
C MET A 1 -12.65 26.05 -13.29
N ALA A 2 -13.88 25.74 -12.89
CA ALA A 2 -14.81 26.74 -12.40
C ALA A 2 -14.42 27.16 -10.96
N ILE A 3 -14.77 28.38 -10.55
CA ILE A 3 -14.49 28.85 -9.17
C ILE A 3 -15.14 27.92 -8.12
N GLY A 4 -16.29 27.32 -8.45
CA GLY A 4 -16.95 26.32 -7.60
C GLY A 4 -16.13 25.05 -7.39
N ASP A 5 -15.34 24.62 -8.38
CA ASP A 5 -14.48 23.44 -8.27
C ASP A 5 -13.34 23.70 -7.28
N ILE A 6 -12.72 24.90 -7.37
CA ILE A 6 -11.63 25.33 -6.48
C ILE A 6 -12.10 25.45 -5.04
N VAL A 7 -13.27 26.07 -4.82
CA VAL A 7 -13.84 26.22 -3.48
C VAL A 7 -14.22 24.86 -2.89
N GLY A 8 -14.76 23.95 -3.69
CA GLY A 8 -15.07 22.58 -3.27
C GLY A 8 -13.83 21.81 -2.84
N GLU A 9 -12.73 21.90 -3.59
CA GLU A 9 -11.46 21.24 -3.29
C GLU A 9 -10.84 21.76 -1.99
N ILE A 10 -10.81 23.08 -1.80
CA ILE A 10 -10.30 23.70 -0.56
C ILE A 10 -11.14 23.28 0.65
N LEU A 11 -12.47 23.29 0.54
CA LEU A 11 -13.34 22.88 1.64
C LEU A 11 -13.15 21.40 1.98
N PHE A 12 -13.00 20.54 0.97
CA PHE A 12 -12.72 19.13 1.18
C PHE A 12 -11.38 18.92 1.90
N GLU A 13 -10.34 19.63 1.48
CA GLU A 13 -9.02 19.55 2.10
C GLU A 13 -9.05 19.99 3.57
N ILE A 14 -9.70 21.13 3.87
CA ILE A 14 -9.85 21.61 5.25
C ILE A 14 -10.60 20.59 6.11
N ILE A 15 -11.71 20.03 5.61
CA ILE A 15 -12.47 19.02 6.34
C ILE A 15 -11.61 17.78 6.58
N ALA A 16 -10.86 17.31 5.59
CA ALA A 16 -9.97 16.17 5.72
C ALA A 16 -8.87 16.43 6.76
N LEU A 17 -8.28 17.62 6.79
CA LEU A 17 -7.29 18.02 7.79
C LEU A 17 -7.86 18.03 9.21
N ILE A 18 -9.09 18.54 9.37
CA ILE A 18 -9.79 18.53 10.66
C ILE A 18 -10.03 17.09 11.12
N ILE A 19 -10.56 16.24 10.25
CA ILE A 19 -10.80 14.83 10.57
C ILE A 19 -9.50 14.13 10.97
N PHE A 20 -8.42 14.34 10.20
CA PHE A 20 -7.11 13.77 10.50
C PHE A 20 -6.59 14.24 11.87
N HIS A 21 -6.69 15.53 12.17
CA HIS A 21 -6.28 16.07 13.47
C HIS A 21 -7.07 15.45 14.62
N VAL A 22 -8.39 15.30 14.48
CA VAL A 22 -9.24 14.67 15.51
C VAL A 22 -8.85 13.21 15.73
N LEU A 23 -8.63 12.45 14.65
CA LEU A 23 -8.20 11.05 14.76
C LEU A 23 -6.83 10.91 15.42
N PHE A 24 -5.89 11.80 15.07
CA PHE A 24 -4.57 11.83 15.69
C PHE A 24 -4.69 12.10 17.20
N GLU A 25 -5.50 13.09 17.60
CA GLU A 25 -5.71 13.42 19.00
C GLU A 25 -6.38 12.27 19.77
N ILE A 26 -7.34 11.57 19.17
CA ILE A 26 -7.93 10.36 19.75
C ILE A 26 -6.85 9.29 19.99
N ALA A 27 -5.97 9.05 19.02
CA ALA A 27 -4.89 8.09 19.18
C ALA A 27 -3.93 8.48 20.33
N VAL A 28 -3.57 9.76 20.43
CA VAL A 28 -2.75 10.29 21.53
C VAL A 28 -3.46 10.09 22.88
N GLN A 29 -4.76 10.38 22.98
CA GLN A 29 -5.51 10.18 24.21
C GLN A 29 -5.62 8.71 24.61
N ILE A 30 -5.79 7.80 23.65
CA ILE A 30 -5.76 6.35 23.90
C ILE A 30 -4.37 5.94 24.42
N LEU A 31 -3.30 6.42 23.80
CA LEU A 31 -1.92 6.12 24.22
C LEU A 31 -1.63 6.62 25.64
N MET A 32 -2.08 7.83 25.97
CA MET A 32 -1.95 8.38 27.32
C MET A 32 -2.82 7.64 28.33
N GLY A 33 -4.09 7.37 28.00
CA GLY A 33 -5.07 6.81 28.93
C GLY A 33 -4.89 5.31 29.19
N VAL A 34 -4.53 4.53 28.17
CA VAL A 34 -4.41 3.07 28.28
C VAL A 34 -2.99 2.66 28.65
N PHE A 35 -1.98 3.30 28.07
CA PHE A 35 -0.58 2.91 28.25
C PHE A 35 0.16 3.80 29.25
N GLY A 36 -0.48 4.86 29.77
CA GLY A 36 0.11 5.75 30.76
C GLY A 36 1.26 6.60 30.22
N LEU A 37 1.37 6.75 28.90
CA LEU A 37 2.43 7.52 28.26
C LEU A 37 2.26 9.01 28.55
N SER A 38 3.38 9.73 28.65
CA SER A 38 3.34 11.20 28.63
C SER A 38 2.85 11.71 27.27
N ARG A 39 2.34 12.95 27.25
CA ARG A 39 1.87 13.62 26.01
C ARG A 39 2.90 13.52 24.88
N SER A 40 4.17 13.85 25.18
CA SER A 40 5.26 13.82 24.21
C SER A 40 5.58 12.43 23.69
N GLU A 41 5.53 11.40 24.54
CA GLU A 41 5.76 10.01 24.14
C GLU A 41 4.60 9.49 23.29
N ALA A 42 3.37 9.84 23.65
CA ALA A 42 2.18 9.44 22.91
C ALA A 42 2.13 10.09 21.52
N GLU A 43 2.41 11.40 21.42
CA GLU A 43 2.52 12.10 20.13
C GLU A 43 3.63 11.51 19.27
N GLY A 44 4.82 11.33 19.83
CA GLY A 44 5.95 10.72 19.13
C GLY A 44 5.65 9.30 18.63
N SER A 45 4.97 8.50 19.45
CA SER A 45 4.57 7.13 19.10
C SER A 45 3.50 7.09 18.01
N ALA A 46 2.49 7.97 18.09
CA ALA A 46 1.44 8.10 17.08
C ALA A 46 2.04 8.54 15.72
N PHE A 47 2.97 9.50 15.73
CA PHE A 47 3.70 9.91 14.53
C PHE A 47 4.57 8.79 13.98
N GLY A 48 5.31 8.08 14.83
CA GLY A 48 6.11 6.92 14.42
C GLY A 48 5.27 5.84 13.75
N PHE A 49 4.09 5.54 14.31
CA PHE A 49 3.13 4.60 13.72
C PHE A 49 2.64 5.05 12.34
N LEU A 50 2.28 6.33 12.18
CA LEU A 50 1.88 6.90 10.88
C LEU A 50 2.97 6.72 9.82
N ILE A 51 4.23 6.96 10.16
CA ILE A 51 5.37 6.78 9.25
C ILE A 51 5.51 5.32 8.84
N VAL A 52 5.39 4.39 9.78
CA VAL A 52 5.47 2.94 9.50
C VAL A 52 4.34 2.52 8.56
N VAL A 53 3.10 2.91 8.84
CA VAL A 53 1.95 2.59 7.99
C VAL A 53 2.12 3.16 6.57
N LEU A 54 2.57 4.40 6.45
CA LEU A 54 2.83 5.04 5.15
C LEU A 54 3.90 4.25 4.37
N PHE A 55 5.02 3.91 5.02
CA PHE A 55 6.08 3.14 4.41
C PHE A 55 5.61 1.75 3.97
N SER A 56 4.82 1.06 4.79
CA SER A 56 4.22 -0.23 4.45
C SER A 56 3.26 -0.13 3.25
N MET A 57 2.45 0.93 3.16
CA MET A 57 1.56 1.15 2.01
C MET A 57 2.34 1.42 0.72
N ILE A 58 3.41 2.21 0.79
CA ILE A 58 4.31 2.45 -0.35
C ILE A 58 4.98 1.13 -0.77
N ALA A 59 5.54 0.39 0.17
CA ALA A 59 6.18 -0.90 -0.09
C ALA A 59 5.21 -1.91 -0.72
N LEU A 60 3.97 -1.99 -0.22
CA LEU A 60 2.94 -2.86 -0.78
C LEU A 60 2.55 -2.42 -2.20
N THR A 61 2.43 -1.11 -2.44
CA THR A 61 2.13 -0.57 -3.78
C THR A 61 3.24 -0.91 -4.77
N VAL A 62 4.51 -0.75 -4.37
CA VAL A 62 5.67 -1.12 -5.19
C VAL A 62 5.70 -2.63 -5.43
N TYR A 63 5.46 -3.45 -4.40
CA TYR A 63 5.39 -4.90 -4.52
C TYR A 63 4.30 -5.34 -5.51
N ARG A 64 3.08 -4.77 -5.37
CA ARG A 64 1.97 -5.03 -6.30
C ARG A 64 2.32 -4.61 -7.73
N ARG A 65 2.92 -3.43 -7.93
CA ARG A 65 3.37 -2.99 -9.27
C ARG A 65 4.43 -3.90 -9.87
N LYS A 66 5.41 -4.36 -9.08
CA LYS A 66 6.42 -5.32 -9.55
C LYS A 66 5.79 -6.67 -9.90
N LYS A 67 4.85 -7.15 -9.08
CA LYS A 67 4.15 -8.42 -9.34
C LYS A 67 3.23 -8.31 -10.56
N LEU A 68 2.50 -7.21 -10.71
CA LEU A 68 1.70 -6.92 -11.91
C LEU A 68 2.58 -6.77 -13.14
N GLY A 69 3.72 -6.06 -13.05
CA GLY A 69 4.66 -5.94 -14.17
C GLY A 69 5.27 -7.27 -14.56
N LYS A 70 5.62 -8.13 -13.58
CA LYS A 70 6.08 -9.50 -13.86
C LYS A 70 4.96 -10.35 -14.46
N ALA A 71 3.73 -10.24 -13.95
CA ALA A 71 2.59 -10.95 -14.48
C ALA A 71 2.26 -10.53 -15.92
N VAL A 72 2.26 -9.23 -16.22
CA VAL A 72 2.04 -8.67 -17.58
C VAL A 72 3.17 -9.05 -18.55
N VAL A 73 4.39 -9.31 -18.06
CA VAL A 73 5.48 -9.81 -18.90
C VAL A 73 5.36 -11.30 -19.18
N LEU A 74 4.75 -12.06 -18.26
CA LEU A 74 4.51 -13.49 -18.42
C LEU A 74 3.24 -13.78 -19.23
N ASP A 75 2.19 -13.00 -19.02
CA ASP A 75 0.92 -13.01 -19.75
C ASP A 75 1.13 -12.39 -21.14
N THR A 76 1.58 -13.22 -22.07
CA THR A 76 1.95 -12.87 -23.43
C THR A 76 0.74 -12.71 -24.35
N ASP A 77 -0.36 -13.42 -24.07
CA ASP A 77 -1.59 -13.33 -24.84
C ASP A 77 -2.61 -12.31 -24.29
N GLY A 78 -2.40 -11.83 -23.05
CA GLY A 78 -3.13 -10.74 -22.43
C GLY A 78 -4.49 -11.14 -21.87
N ASP A 79 -4.72 -12.44 -21.64
CA ASP A 79 -5.97 -12.96 -21.10
C ASP A 79 -6.10 -12.82 -19.57
N GLY A 80 -5.01 -12.44 -18.90
CA GLY A 80 -4.94 -12.23 -17.46
C GLY A 80 -4.66 -13.50 -16.64
N ILE A 81 -4.40 -14.64 -17.28
CA ILE A 81 -4.11 -15.94 -16.69
C ILE A 81 -2.78 -16.45 -17.24
N ILE A 82 -1.76 -16.49 -16.37
CA ILE A 82 -0.46 -17.05 -16.77
C ILE A 82 -0.60 -18.57 -16.93
N SER A 83 -0.47 -19.06 -18.16
CA SER A 83 -0.50 -20.50 -18.45
C SER A 83 0.87 -21.18 -18.23
N ALA A 84 0.89 -22.52 -18.14
CA ALA A 84 2.14 -23.27 -18.00
C ALA A 84 3.07 -23.09 -19.22
N GLU A 85 2.48 -22.92 -20.40
CA GLU A 85 3.19 -22.68 -21.66
C GLU A 85 3.85 -21.29 -21.66
N GLU A 86 3.19 -20.29 -21.08
CA GLU A 86 3.73 -18.93 -20.94
C GLU A 86 4.85 -18.82 -19.90
N GLU A 87 4.72 -19.54 -18.78
CA GLU A 87 5.83 -19.70 -17.83
C GLU A 87 7.01 -20.43 -18.48
N ALA A 88 6.77 -21.54 -19.19
CA ALA A 88 7.80 -22.30 -19.89
C ALA A 88 8.55 -21.44 -20.94
N ALA A 89 7.81 -20.68 -21.75
CA ALA A 89 8.39 -19.78 -22.76
C ALA A 89 9.21 -18.65 -22.14
N ALA A 90 8.78 -18.10 -21.00
CA ALA A 90 9.49 -17.01 -20.33
C ALA A 90 10.73 -17.47 -19.56
N PHE A 91 10.74 -18.69 -19.04
CA PHE A 91 11.87 -19.25 -18.27
C PHE A 91 12.74 -20.23 -19.08
N GLY A 92 12.39 -20.53 -20.33
CA GLY A 92 13.12 -21.46 -21.19
C GLY A 92 13.11 -22.91 -20.68
N ILE A 93 12.08 -23.27 -19.90
CA ILE A 93 11.91 -24.60 -19.31
C ILE A 93 11.12 -25.43 -20.33
N GLU A 94 11.73 -26.45 -20.92
CA GLU A 94 10.98 -27.41 -21.74
C GLU A 94 10.02 -28.20 -20.84
N GLU A 95 8.75 -28.35 -21.25
CA GLU A 95 7.75 -29.22 -20.60
C GLU A 95 8.27 -30.66 -20.54
N GLY A 96 9.04 -30.98 -19.50
CA GLY A 96 9.69 -32.29 -19.36
C GLY A 96 10.57 -32.41 -18.13
N GLU A 97 11.17 -31.32 -17.63
CA GLU A 97 12.15 -31.40 -16.53
C GLU A 97 11.57 -31.37 -15.10
N TRP A 98 10.25 -31.59 -14.92
CA TRP A 98 9.62 -31.55 -13.58
C TRP A 98 9.57 -32.91 -12.84
N TRP A 99 10.17 -33.98 -13.37
CA TRP A 99 10.10 -35.33 -12.76
C TRP A 99 11.39 -36.18 -12.85
N GLU A 100 12.59 -35.59 -12.89
CA GLU A 100 13.83 -36.37 -12.75
C GLU A 100 14.76 -35.77 -11.67
N GLU A 101 14.35 -35.87 -10.41
CA GLU A 101 15.31 -36.00 -9.31
C GLU A 101 14.87 -37.19 -8.43
N GLU A 102 15.30 -38.40 -8.81
CA GLU A 102 15.53 -39.52 -7.88
C GLU A 102 16.94 -39.43 -7.29
#